data_AF-A0A968HGD7-F1
#
_entry.id   AF-A0A968HGD7-F1
#
_cell.length_a   1.000
_cell.length_b   1.000
_cell.length_c   1.000
_cell.angle_alpha   90.00
_cell.angle_beta   90.00
_cell.angle_gamma   90.00
#
_symmetry.space_group_name_H-M   'P 1'
#
loop_
_entity.id
_entity.type
_entity.pdbx_description
1 polymer ?
#
loop_
_entity_poly.entity_id
_entity_poly.type
_entity_poly.pdbx_seq_one_letter_code
_entity_poly.pdbx_strand_id
1 'polypeptide(L)' 'MPAYEYACKDCGKEFTIYLSIREFEALPRVTCPHCGSDRAERKYTGFFAKTSKKS' A
#
# COMPACT_ATOMS: atom_id res chain seq x y z
N MET A 1 7.43 9.58 6.87
CA MET A 1 6.96 9.19 5.52
C MET A 1 5.85 8.17 5.68
N PRO A 2 4.65 8.40 5.11
CA PRO A 2 3.58 7.42 5.15
C PRO A 2 4.00 6.17 4.36
N ALA A 3 3.88 5.01 5.01
CA ALA A 3 4.02 3.73 4.35
C ALA A 3 2.67 3.38 3.72
N TYR A 4 2.68 3.04 2.44
CA TYR A 4 1.51 2.59 1.73
C TYR A 4 1.72 1.13 1.34
N GLU A 5 0.88 0.26 1.87
CA GLU A 5 0.90 -1.14 1.48
C GLU A 5 0.07 -1.33 0.22
N TYR A 6 0.60 -2.13 -0.70
CA TYR A 6 -0.06 -2.52 -1.94
C TYR A 6 -0.04 -4.04 -2.07
N ALA A 7 -1.11 -4.57 -2.65
CA ALA A 7 -1.26 -5.97 -2.98
C ALA A 7 -1.55 -6.11 -4.47
N CYS A 8 -0.74 -6.93 -5.14
CA CYS A 8 -0.91 -7.28 -6.54
C CYS A 8 -2.04 -8.30 -6.68
N LYS A 9 -3.10 -7.97 -7.45
CA LYS A 9 -4.21 -8.90 -7.69
C LYS A 9 -3.86 -10.08 -8.60
N ASP A 10 -2.88 -9.91 -9.49
CA ASP A 10 -2.45 -10.95 -10.43
C ASP A 10 -1.54 -12.00 -9.79
N CYS A 11 -0.63 -11.54 -8.93
CA CYS A 11 0.44 -12.35 -8.38
C CYS A 11 0.26 -12.66 -6.89
N GLY A 12 -0.71 -12.01 -6.24
CA GLY A 12 -0.99 -12.16 -4.81
C GLY A 12 0.12 -11.65 -3.89
N LYS A 13 1.17 -11.01 -4.44
CA LYS A 13 2.29 -10.49 -3.67
C LYS A 13 1.98 -9.12 -3.09
N GLU A 14 2.40 -8.95 -1.85
CA GLU A 14 2.24 -7.72 -1.08
C GLU A 14 3.58 -6.99 -1.05
N PHE A 15 3.54 -5.67 -1.21
CA PHE A 15 4.73 -4.83 -1.19
C PHE A 15 4.39 -3.47 -0.58
N THR A 16 5.35 -2.93 0.17
CA THR A 16 5.21 -1.64 0.85
C THR A 16 6.00 -0.60 0.09
N ILE A 17 5.34 0.49 -0.28
CA ILE A 17 5.99 1.65 -0.89
C ILE A 17 5.93 2.85 0.04
N TYR A 18 7.06 3.51 0.19
CA TYR A 18 7.16 4.76 0.90
C TYR A 18 7.03 5.87 -0.12
N LEU A 19 5.83 6.43 -0.25
CA LEU A 19 5.57 7.55 -1.16
C LEU A 19 5.34 8.82 -0.35
N SER A 20 5.77 9.94 -0.92
CA SER A 20 5.31 11.25 -0.50
C SER A 20 3.94 11.52 -1.09
N ILE A 21 3.13 12.38 -0.44
CA ILE A 21 1.79 12.76 -0.95
C ILE A 21 1.86 13.25 -2.40
N ARG A 22 2.92 14.01 -2.75
CA ARG A 22 3.18 14.48 -4.13
C ARG A 22 3.40 13.34 -5.13
N GLU A 23 4.09 12.28 -4.72
CA GLU A 23 4.35 11.12 -5.58
C GLU A 23 3.11 10.25 -5.74
N PHE A 24 2.29 10.12 -4.68
CA PHE A 24 0.99 9.46 -4.75
C PHE A 24 0.03 10.17 -5.72
N GLU A 25 0.04 11.50 -5.76
CA GLU A 25 -0.78 12.28 -6.68
C GLU A 25 -0.25 12.24 -8.13
N ALA A 26 1.07 12.12 -8.30
CA ALA A 26 1.73 12.04 -9.60
C ALA A 26 1.72 10.63 -10.23
N LEU A 27 1.63 9.55 -9.42
CA LEU A 27 1.56 8.18 -9.90
C LEU A 27 0.12 7.63 -9.79
N PRO A 28 -0.72 7.81 -10.84
CA PRO A 28 -2.09 7.32 -10.84
C PRO A 28 -2.20 5.79 -10.90
N ARG A 29 -1.12 5.09 -11.26
CA ARG A 29 -1.08 3.63 -11.42
C ARG A 29 0.20 3.07 -10.81
N VAL A 30 0.05 2.22 -9.80
CA VAL A 30 1.16 1.49 -9.21
C VAL A 30 1.30 0.17 -9.95
N THR A 31 2.45 -0.03 -10.60
CA THR A 31 2.77 -1.28 -11.28
C THR A 31 3.43 -2.23 -10.29
N CYS A 32 3.07 -3.52 -10.32
CA CYS A 32 3.70 -4.50 -9.47
C CYS A 32 5.14 -4.79 -9.94
N PRO A 33 6.17 -4.63 -9.08
CA PRO A 33 7.55 -4.88 -9.47
C PRO A 33 7.87 -6.37 -9.69
N HIS A 34 6.96 -7.28 -9.32
CA HIS A 34 7.18 -8.72 -9.45
C HIS A 34 6.64 -9.32 -10.75
N CYS A 35 5.54 -8.79 -11.27
CA CYS A 35 4.90 -9.34 -12.47
C CYS A 35 4.66 -8.30 -13.57
N GLY A 36 4.87 -7.00 -13.30
CA GLY A 36 4.62 -5.92 -14.24
C GLY A 36 3.13 -5.60 -14.47
N SER A 37 2.21 -6.20 -13.69
CA SER A 37 0.79 -5.88 -13.77
C SER A 37 0.50 -4.47 -13.23
N ASP A 38 -0.40 -3.74 -13.87
CA ASP A 38 -0.92 -2.45 -13.43
C ASP A 38 -2.06 -2.59 -12.40
N ARG A 39 -2.43 -3.82 -12.05
CA ARG A 39 -3.47 -4.14 -11.06
C ARG A 39 -2.91 -4.32 -9.65
N ALA A 40 -2.24 -3.30 -9.14
CA ALA A 40 -1.90 -3.21 -7.71
C ALA A 40 -2.98 -2.43 -6.96
N GLU A 41 -3.59 -3.05 -5.96
CA GLU A 41 -4.56 -2.40 -5.08
C GLU A 41 -3.89 -1.97 -3.78
N ARG A 42 -4.26 -0.78 -3.29
CA ARG A 42 -3.76 -0.29 -2.02
C ARG A 42 -4.40 -1.08 -0.88
N LYS A 43 -3.58 -1.79 -0.12
CA LYS A 43 -3.98 -2.43 1.12
C LYS A 43 -3.86 -1.38 2.22
N TYR A 44 -4.98 -0.85 2.65
CA TYR A 44 -5.02 -0.08 3.87
C TYR A 44 -4.97 -1.10 5.01
N THR A 45 -3.77 -1.40 5.53
CA THR A 45 -3.71 -2.06 6.82
C THR A 45 -4.34 -1.09 7.80
N GLY A 46 -5.55 -1.43 8.23
CA GLY A 46 -6.30 -0.64 9.19
C GLY A 46 -5.38 -0.42 10.37
N PHE A 47 -5.00 0.83 10.61
CA PHE A 47 -4.35 1.23 11.83
C PHE A 47 -5.39 0.99 12.93
N PHE A 48 -5.43 -0.23 13.45
CA PHE A 48 -6.10 -0.49 14.72
C PHE A 48 -5.24 0.25 15.72
N ALA A 49 -5.62 1.49 16.04
CA ALA A 49 -5.15 2.14 17.23
C ALA A 49 -5.43 1.16 18.36
N LYS A 50 -4.39 0.44 18.82
CA LYS A 50 -4.45 -0.26 20.09
C LYS A 50 -4.63 0.84 21.12
N THR A 51 -5.87 1.25 21.34
CA THR A 51 -6.24 1.86 22.59
C THR A 51 -6.02 0.73 23.57
N SER A 52 -4.88 0.79 24.27
CA SER A 52 -4.67 -0.02 25.44
C SER A 52 -5.89 0.22 26.31
N LYS A 53 -6.77 -0.78 26.35
CA LYS A 53 -7.95 -0.82 27.20
C LYS A 53 -7.42 -0.59 28.62
N LYS A 54 -7.52 0.65 29.11
CA LYS A 54 -7.19 0.96 30.50
C LYS A 54 -8.30 0.33 31.33
N SER A 55 -7.87 -0.48 32.30
CA SER A 55 -8.65 -1.33 33.19
C SER A 55 -9.92 -0.70 33.73
#